data_AF-A0A7S0I5V3-F1
#
_entry.id   AF-A0A7S0I5V3-F1
#
_cell.length_a   1.000
_cell.length_b   1.000
_cell.length_c   1.000
_cell.angle_alpha   90.00
_cell.angle_beta   90.00
_cell.angle_gamma   90.00
#
_symmetry.space_group_name_H-M   'P 1'
#
loop_
_entity.id
_entity.type
_entity.pdbx_description
1 polymer ?
#
loop_
_entity_poly.entity_id
_entity_poly.type
_entity_poly.pdbx_seq_one_letter_code
_entity_poly.pdbx_strand_id
1 'polypeptide(L)'
;QSDSSFVALLNEMRRARLTPFSVALLRGAVANPPALGPSTTKLFAHNEPADRENERRLLELQAAPREYVALDDENKPLARTLRENCIAPTALQLRVGARVMMLKNKEVDGIHLFNGMCGDVIGFEVRAVGTAGNIRRAPRPQQRSSGL
;
A
#
# COMPACT_ATOMS: atom_id res chain seq x y z
N GLN A 1 6.82 18.26 13.91
CA GLN A 1 6.69 17.65 15.24
C GLN A 1 6.90 18.74 16.28
N SER A 2 5.96 18.91 17.21
CA SER A 2 5.90 20.10 18.09
C SER A 2 6.26 19.80 19.55
N ASP A 3 6.25 18.53 19.96
CA ASP A 3 6.64 18.10 21.31
C ASP A 3 8.17 18.09 21.45
N SER A 4 8.69 18.98 22.29
CA SER A 4 10.12 19.15 22.52
C SER A 4 10.79 17.90 23.11
N SER A 5 10.09 17.17 23.98
CA SER A 5 10.61 15.94 24.59
C SER A 5 10.73 14.82 23.56
N PHE A 6 9.74 14.69 22.67
CA PHE A 6 9.78 13.73 21.58
C PHE A 6 10.86 14.09 20.54
N VAL A 7 11.02 15.38 20.21
CA VAL A 7 12.10 15.85 19.33
C VAL A 7 13.48 15.56 19.92
N ALA A 8 13.65 15.71 21.23
CA ALA A 8 14.91 15.37 21.91
C ALA A 8 15.21 13.86 21.79
N LEU A 9 14.23 13.00 22.09
CA LEU A 9 14.34 11.55 21.93
C LEU A 9 14.75 11.15 20.50
N LEU A 10 14.07 11.69 19.49
CA LEU A 10 14.38 11.39 18.08
C LEU A 10 15.79 11.82 17.69
N ASN A 11 16.27 12.94 18.23
CA ASN A 11 17.64 13.40 17.99
C ASN A 11 18.69 12.51 18.70
N GLU A 12 18.39 12.00 19.89
CA GLU A 12 19.23 11.01 20.57
C GLU A 12 19.35 9.72 19.74
N MET A 13 18.23 9.21 19.24
CA MET A 13 18.20 8.05 18.33
C MET A 13 19.03 8.30 17.08
N ARG A 14 18.84 9.47 16.42
CA ARG A 14 19.58 9.85 15.20
C ARG A 14 21.09 9.89 15.41
N ARG A 15 21.55 10.27 16.61
CA ARG A 15 22.98 10.33 16.98
C ARG A 15 23.51 9.01 17.54
N ALA A 16 22.67 7.99 17.67
CA ALA A 16 22.97 6.72 18.33
C ALA A 16 23.49 6.89 19.78
N ARG A 17 22.98 7.89 20.51
CA ARG A 17 23.32 8.17 21.91
C ARG A 17 22.05 8.36 22.73
N LEU A 18 21.49 7.25 23.20
CA LEU A 18 20.26 7.22 23.99
C LEU A 18 20.57 7.35 25.48
N THR A 19 19.86 8.24 26.16
CA THR A 19 19.91 8.31 27.63
C THR A 19 19.13 7.15 28.27
N PRO A 20 19.44 6.76 29.52
CA PRO A 20 18.65 5.76 30.24
C PRO A 20 17.16 6.11 30.32
N PHE A 21 16.84 7.40 30.43
CA PHE A 21 15.47 7.91 30.41
C PHE A 21 14.76 7.60 29.07
N SER A 22 15.39 7.95 27.95
CA SER A 22 14.87 7.64 26.61
C SER A 22 14.66 6.16 26.37
N VAL A 23 15.59 5.30 26.84
CA VAL A 23 15.45 3.84 26.77
C VAL A 23 14.26 3.36 27.60
N ALA A 24 14.10 3.87 28.82
CA ALA A 24 12.96 3.52 29.69
C ALA A 24 11.62 3.94 29.07
N LEU A 25 11.55 5.13 28.46
CA LEU A 25 10.37 5.62 27.76
C LEU A 25 9.96 4.69 26.60
N LEU A 26 10.92 4.34 25.73
CA LEU A 26 10.67 3.43 24.60
C LEU A 26 10.22 2.04 25.07
N ARG A 27 10.88 1.49 26.11
CA ARG A 27 10.48 0.20 26.71
C ARG A 27 9.07 0.26 27.30
N GLY A 28 8.71 1.37 27.96
CA GLY A 28 7.37 1.60 28.48
C GLY A 28 6.30 1.61 27.39
N ALA A 29 6.57 2.24 26.26
CA ALA A 29 5.67 2.26 25.11
C ALA A 29 5.49 0.87 24.46
N VAL A 30 6.52 0.02 24.49
CA VAL A 30 6.43 -1.37 24.02
C VAL A 30 5.67 -2.25 25.00
N ALA A 31 5.89 -2.08 26.30
CA ALA A 31 5.22 -2.86 27.34
C ALA A 31 3.73 -2.49 27.46
N ASN A 32 3.39 -1.23 27.23
CA ASN A 32 2.03 -0.71 27.29
C ASN A 32 1.68 -0.04 25.95
N PRO A 33 1.46 -0.83 24.88
CA PRO A 33 1.13 -0.27 23.59
C PRO A 33 -0.22 0.45 23.67
N PRO A 34 -0.36 1.64 23.06
CA PRO A 34 -1.65 2.32 23.00
C PRO A 34 -2.67 1.46 22.24
N ALA A 35 -3.95 1.66 22.53
CA ALA A 35 -5.02 1.06 21.74
C ALA A 35 -4.87 1.53 20.28
N LEU A 36 -4.55 0.60 19.39
CA LEU A 36 -4.34 0.91 17.98
C LEU A 36 -5.68 0.88 17.26
N GLY A 37 -5.96 1.91 16.47
CA GLY A 37 -7.13 1.95 15.60
C GLY A 37 -6.95 1.07 14.37
N PRO A 38 -8.04 0.76 13.65
CA PRO A 38 -7.98 -0.01 12.40
C PRO A 38 -7.10 0.69 11.34
N SER A 39 -7.00 2.02 11.39
CA SER A 39 -6.20 2.86 10.50
C SER A 39 -4.72 3.02 10.90
N THR A 40 -4.28 2.37 12.00
CA THR A 40 -2.88 2.44 12.41
C THR A 40 -1.98 1.65 11.45
N THR A 41 -1.02 2.35 10.85
CA THR A 41 0.04 1.78 10.03
C THR A 41 1.11 1.10 10.89
N LYS A 42 1.44 -0.15 10.57
CA LYS A 42 2.59 -0.87 11.16
C LYS A 42 3.81 -0.73 10.25
N LEU A 43 4.98 -0.53 10.83
CA LEU A 43 6.24 -0.40 10.10
C LEU A 43 7.09 -1.66 10.30
N PHE A 44 7.71 -2.14 9.23
CA PHE A 44 8.56 -3.32 9.21
C PHE A 44 9.89 -3.01 8.50
N ALA A 45 10.93 -3.78 8.81
CA ALA A 45 12.26 -3.60 8.20
C ALA A 45 12.34 -4.16 6.77
N HIS A 46 11.50 -5.13 6.43
CA HIS A 46 11.41 -5.76 5.11
C HIS A 46 9.98 -5.68 4.58
N ASN A 47 9.83 -5.75 3.26
CA ASN A 47 8.52 -5.66 2.61
C ASN A 47 7.64 -6.90 2.88
N GLU A 48 8.22 -8.10 2.86
CA GLU A 48 7.45 -9.36 3.01
C GLU A 48 6.56 -9.39 4.29
N PRO A 49 7.04 -9.03 5.50
CA PRO A 49 6.16 -8.89 6.67
C PRO A 49 5.05 -7.85 6.51
N ALA A 50 5.33 -6.73 5.85
CA ALA A 50 4.34 -5.70 5.59
C ALA A 50 3.27 -6.19 4.61
N ASP A 51 3.68 -6.87 3.54
CA ASP A 51 2.78 -7.44 2.53
C ASP A 51 1.84 -8.48 3.16
N ARG A 52 2.39 -9.38 4.00
CA ARG A 52 1.58 -10.36 4.75
C ARG A 52 0.58 -9.70 5.70
N GLU A 53 0.99 -8.66 6.43
CA GLU A 53 0.06 -7.94 7.32
C GLU A 53 -1.02 -7.18 6.53
N ASN A 54 -0.66 -6.60 5.39
CA ASN A 54 -1.60 -5.91 4.51
C ASN A 54 -2.63 -6.87 3.92
N GLU A 55 -2.18 -8.03 3.42
CA GLU A 55 -3.05 -9.09 2.91
C GLU A 55 -3.98 -9.61 4.00
N ARG A 56 -3.45 -9.92 5.19
CA ARG A 56 -4.24 -10.36 6.34
C ARG A 56 -5.36 -9.37 6.67
N ARG A 57 -5.04 -8.07 6.76
CA ARG A 57 -6.04 -7.02 7.04
C ARG A 57 -7.05 -6.84 5.93
N LEU A 58 -6.62 -6.97 4.67
CA LEU A 58 -7.53 -6.90 3.53
C LEU A 58 -8.54 -8.06 3.58
N LEU A 59 -8.09 -9.27 3.92
CA LEU A 59 -8.95 -10.46 4.03
C LEU A 59 -9.94 -10.39 5.21
N GLU A 60 -9.63 -9.65 6.27
CA GLU A 60 -10.55 -9.40 7.39
C GLU A 60 -11.76 -8.53 7.00
N LEU A 61 -11.67 -7.79 5.89
CA LEU A 61 -12.78 -6.98 5.40
C LEU A 61 -13.85 -7.86 4.76
N GLN A 62 -15.07 -7.78 5.30
CA GLN A 62 -16.24 -8.52 4.82
C GLN A 62 -16.72 -8.09 3.43
N ALA A 63 -16.29 -6.90 2.96
CA ALA A 63 -16.68 -6.39 1.65
C ALA A 63 -16.12 -7.26 0.51
N ALA A 64 -16.87 -7.37 -0.58
CA ALA A 64 -16.48 -8.16 -1.75
C ALA A 64 -15.18 -7.62 -2.38
N PRO A 65 -14.24 -8.50 -2.79
CA PRO A 65 -13.01 -8.08 -3.43
C PRO A 65 -13.27 -7.58 -4.85
N ARG A 66 -12.52 -6.54 -5.23
CA ARG A 66 -12.40 -6.06 -6.61
C ARG A 66 -10.94 -6.15 -7.02
N GLU A 67 -10.67 -6.83 -8.13
CA GLU A 67 -9.32 -6.97 -8.69
C GLU A 67 -9.13 -6.04 -9.89
N TYR A 68 -7.97 -5.40 -9.94
CA TYR A 68 -7.50 -4.55 -11.03
C TYR A 68 -6.18 -5.13 -11.55
N VAL A 69 -6.19 -5.64 -12.79
CA VAL A 69 -5.02 -6.20 -13.44
C VAL A 69 -4.37 -5.14 -14.34
N ALA A 70 -3.07 -4.93 -14.18
CA ALA A 70 -2.28 -4.02 -14.99
C ALA A 70 -2.26 -4.45 -16.47
N LEU A 71 -2.14 -3.46 -17.36
CA LEU A 71 -1.98 -3.67 -18.79
C LEU A 71 -0.66 -3.06 -19.22
N ASP A 72 0.28 -3.93 -19.58
CA ASP A 72 1.63 -3.55 -19.99
C ASP A 72 1.80 -3.73 -21.51
N ASP A 73 2.48 -2.78 -22.16
CA ASP A 73 2.82 -2.85 -23.59
C ASP A 73 4.26 -3.35 -23.75
N GLU A 74 4.40 -4.66 -23.90
CA GLU A 74 5.68 -5.38 -23.98
C GLU A 74 6.54 -4.98 -25.20
N ASN A 75 5.98 -4.27 -26.18
CA ASN A 75 6.74 -3.81 -27.36
C ASN A 75 7.58 -2.57 -27.07
N LYS A 76 7.42 -1.94 -25.90
CA LYS A 76 8.19 -0.76 -25.52
C LYS A 76 9.49 -1.16 -24.83
N PRO A 77 10.64 -0.57 -25.21
CA PRO A 77 11.93 -0.87 -24.60
C PRO A 77 11.95 -0.76 -23.07
N LEU A 78 11.09 0.12 -22.53
CA LEU A 78 11.02 0.42 -21.09
C LEU A 78 10.05 -0.50 -20.33
N ALA A 79 9.24 -1.32 -21.01
CA ALA A 79 8.19 -2.13 -20.37
C ALA A 79 8.77 -3.11 -19.35
N ARG A 80 9.86 -3.80 -19.72
CA ARG A 80 10.53 -4.73 -18.83
C ARG A 80 11.11 -4.05 -17.59
N THR A 81 11.81 -2.92 -17.78
CA THR A 81 12.38 -2.14 -16.67
C THR A 81 11.28 -1.61 -15.75
N LEU A 82 10.16 -1.13 -16.30
CA LEU A 82 9.03 -0.67 -15.50
C LEU A 82 8.42 -1.82 -14.71
N ARG A 83 8.21 -2.98 -15.33
CA ARG A 83 7.68 -4.16 -14.65
C ARG A 83 8.54 -4.61 -13.47
N GLU A 84 9.86 -4.56 -13.62
CA GLU A 84 10.81 -4.96 -12.58
C GLU A 84 10.93 -3.90 -11.45
N ASN A 85 10.69 -2.62 -11.73
CA ASN A 85 10.89 -1.52 -10.78
C ASN A 85 9.60 -0.81 -10.32
N CYS A 86 8.44 -1.20 -10.85
CA CYS A 86 7.16 -0.59 -10.48
C CYS A 86 6.78 -1.04 -9.07
N ILE A 87 6.47 -0.07 -8.22
CA ILE A 87 6.00 -0.33 -6.86
C ILE A 87 4.56 -0.88 -6.88
N ALA A 88 3.76 -0.52 -7.89
CA ALA A 88 2.41 -1.01 -8.00
C ALA A 88 2.40 -2.47 -8.47
N PRO A 89 1.62 -3.36 -7.83
CA PRO A 89 1.55 -4.76 -8.21
C PRO A 89 0.85 -4.93 -9.56
N THR A 90 1.18 -6.01 -10.27
CA THR A 90 0.52 -6.37 -11.54
C THR A 90 -0.96 -6.70 -11.34
N ALA A 91 -1.35 -7.24 -10.19
CA ALA A 91 -2.73 -7.44 -9.79
C ALA A 91 -2.96 -6.77 -8.44
N LEU A 92 -3.87 -5.80 -8.40
CA LEU A 92 -4.24 -5.07 -7.20
C LEU A 92 -5.65 -5.48 -6.76
N GLN A 93 -5.75 -6.14 -5.61
CA GLN A 93 -7.04 -6.44 -4.98
C GLN A 93 -7.40 -5.33 -3.98
N LEU A 94 -8.64 -4.86 -4.04
CA LEU A 94 -9.19 -3.85 -3.13
C LEU A 94 -10.54 -4.30 -2.58
N ARG A 95 -10.89 -3.80 -1.39
CA ARG A 95 -12.20 -3.97 -0.75
C ARG A 95 -12.64 -2.64 -0.16
N VAL A 96 -13.94 -2.41 -0.03
CA VAL A 96 -14.44 -1.24 0.72
C VAL A 96 -13.96 -1.35 2.16
N GLY A 97 -13.47 -0.24 2.71
CA GLY A 97 -12.80 -0.17 4.01
C GLY A 97 -11.29 -0.44 3.97
N ALA A 98 -10.71 -0.80 2.82
CA ALA A 98 -9.28 -0.98 2.70
C ALA A 98 -8.56 0.37 2.79
N ARG A 99 -7.53 0.44 3.64
CA ARG A 99 -6.61 1.58 3.70
C ARG A 99 -5.59 1.49 2.56
N VAL A 100 -5.43 2.58 1.83
CA VAL A 100 -4.58 2.68 0.64
C VAL A 100 -3.64 3.87 0.73
N MET A 101 -2.56 3.83 -0.06
CA MET A 101 -1.59 4.91 -0.17
C MET A 101 -1.34 5.25 -1.64
N MET A 102 -1.27 6.54 -1.94
CA MET A 102 -0.91 7.03 -3.27
C MET A 102 0.57 6.74 -3.55
N LEU A 103 0.87 6.16 -4.71
CA LEU A 103 2.25 5.87 -5.14
C LEU A 103 2.83 6.92 -6.10
N LYS A 104 2.01 7.84 -6.59
CA LYS A 104 2.40 8.84 -7.59
C LYS A 104 1.64 10.14 -7.36
N ASN A 105 2.31 11.26 -7.65
CA ASN A 105 1.69 12.57 -7.66
C ASN A 105 0.68 12.68 -8.81
N LYS A 106 -0.50 13.23 -8.53
CA LYS A 106 -1.58 13.40 -9.51
C LYS A 106 -2.43 14.60 -9.12
N GLU A 107 -2.98 15.29 -10.12
CA GLU A 107 -4.01 16.30 -9.91
C GLU A 107 -5.36 15.75 -10.37
N VAL A 108 -6.41 15.98 -9.58
CA VAL A 108 -7.79 15.57 -9.87
C VAL A 108 -8.71 16.71 -9.46
N ASP A 109 -9.45 17.27 -10.40
CA ASP A 109 -10.44 18.32 -10.16
C ASP A 109 -9.89 19.50 -9.33
N GLY A 110 -8.64 19.90 -9.59
CA GLY A 110 -7.93 20.98 -8.87
C GLY A 110 -7.37 20.58 -7.50
N ILE A 111 -7.49 19.33 -7.08
CA ILE A 111 -6.91 18.79 -5.85
C ILE A 111 -5.60 18.07 -6.18
N HIS A 112 -4.51 18.47 -5.52
CA HIS A 112 -3.23 17.80 -5.61
C HIS A 112 -3.16 16.60 -4.67
N LEU A 113 -2.94 15.42 -5.27
CA LEU A 113 -2.64 14.17 -4.58
C LEU A 113 -1.14 13.90 -4.69
N PHE A 114 -0.51 13.62 -3.56
CA PHE A 114 0.93 13.38 -3.44
C PHE A 114 1.22 11.92 -3.11
N ASN A 115 2.38 11.43 -3.53
CA ASN A 115 2.90 10.15 -3.08
C ASN A 115 2.97 10.12 -1.54
N GLY A 116 2.52 9.02 -0.94
CA GLY A 116 2.43 8.87 0.52
C GLY A 116 1.09 9.30 1.14
N MET A 117 0.23 10.02 0.40
CA MET A 117 -1.11 10.33 0.90
C MET A 117 -1.90 9.05 1.11
N CYS A 118 -2.45 8.89 2.32
CA CYS A 118 -3.24 7.73 2.71
C CYS A 118 -4.74 8.06 2.71
N GLY A 119 -5.57 7.06 2.43
CA GLY A 119 -7.02 7.17 2.51
C GLY A 119 -7.67 5.80 2.64
N ASP A 120 -8.98 5.76 2.75
CA ASP A 120 -9.76 4.53 2.85
C ASP A 120 -10.70 4.40 1.65
N VAL A 121 -10.83 3.19 1.11
CA VAL A 121 -11.72 2.92 -0.02
C VAL A 121 -13.18 2.97 0.45
N ILE A 122 -13.95 3.95 -0.02
CA ILE A 122 -15.37 4.12 0.36
C ILE A 122 -16.34 3.41 -0.58
N GLY A 123 -15.91 3.05 -1.79
CA GLY A 123 -16.78 2.47 -2.82
C GLY A 123 -16.07 2.28 -4.16
N PHE A 124 -16.80 1.68 -5.11
CA PHE A 124 -16.32 1.47 -6.48
C PHE A 124 -17.40 1.89 -7.47
N GLU A 125 -17.04 2.70 -8.45
CA GLU A 125 -17.91 3.08 -9.56
C GLU A 125 -17.54 2.30 -10.82
N VAL A 126 -18.56 1.80 -11.53
CA VAL A 126 -18.37 1.23 -12.87
C VAL A 126 -18.51 2.36 -13.87
N ARG A 127 -17.39 2.89 -14.36
CA ARG A 127 -17.43 3.73 -15.56
C ARG A 127 -17.63 2.85 -16.77
N ALA A 128 -18.74 3.03 -17.48
CA ALA A 128 -18.91 2.45 -18.80
C ALA A 128 -17.76 2.96 -19.68
N VAL A 129 -16.89 2.05 -20.11
CA VAL A 129 -15.77 2.38 -21.00
C VAL A 129 -16.37 2.82 -22.32
N GLY A 130 -16.32 4.11 -22.62
CA GLY A 130 -16.52 4.62 -23.97
C GLY A 130 -15.52 3.94 -24.90
N THR A 131 -16.01 3.51 -26.06
CA THR A 131 -15.32 2.73 -27.10
C THR A 131 -14.02 3.41 -27.55
N ALA A 132 -12.91 3.17 -26.84
CA ALA A 132 -11.57 3.54 -27.26
C ALA A 132 -10.89 2.30 -27.85
N GLY A 133 -10.37 2.45 -29.07
CA GLY A 133 -10.18 1.38 -30.04
C GLY A 133 -9.14 0.32 -29.68
N ASN A 134 -9.30 -0.84 -30.33
CA ASN A 134 -8.31 -1.90 -30.55
C ASN A 134 -7.19 -2.03 -29.50
N ILE A 135 -7.54 -2.41 -28.27
CA ILE A 135 -6.57 -2.93 -27.30
C ILE A 135 -6.77 -4.44 -27.22
N ARG A 136 -5.84 -5.19 -27.83
CA ARG A 136 -5.84 -6.66 -27.82
C ARG A 136 -5.71 -7.15 -26.37
N ARG A 137 -6.76 -7.78 -25.86
CA ARG A 137 -6.74 -8.48 -24.56
C ARG A 137 -5.75 -9.63 -24.63
N ALA A 138 -4.87 -9.75 -23.62
CA ALA A 138 -4.06 -10.95 -23.45
C ALA A 138 -4.98 -12.18 -23.26
N PRO A 139 -4.65 -13.35 -23.86
CA PRO A 139 -5.47 -14.54 -23.71
C PRO A 139 -5.46 -15.01 -22.25
N ARG A 140 -6.64 -15.37 -21.74
CA ARG A 140 -6.80 -15.97 -20.41
C ARG A 140 -5.96 -17.25 -20.34
N PRO A 141 -5.25 -17.53 -19.22
CA PRO A 141 -4.64 -18.82 -19.03
C PRO A 141 -5.72 -19.91 -19.08
N GLN A 142 -5.59 -20.83 -20.02
CA GLN A 142 -6.48 -21.98 -20.14
C GLN A 142 -6.37 -22.81 -18.86
N GLN A 143 -7.51 -23.02 -18.18
CA GLN A 143 -7.62 -24.04 -17.15
C GLN A 143 -7.28 -25.38 -17.80
N ARG A 144 -6.17 -26.00 -17.37
CA ARG A 144 -5.87 -27.39 -17.73
C ARG A 144 -6.97 -28.26 -17.14
N SER A 145 -7.82 -28.79 -18.01
CA SER A 145 -8.76 -29.86 -17.66
C SER A 145 -7.96 -31.06 -17.17
N SER A 146 -8.17 -31.44 -15.92
CA SER A 146 -7.81 -32.75 -15.39
C SER A 146 -8.69 -33.82 -16.01
N GLY A 147 -8.09 -34.77 -16.71
CA GLY A 147 -8.61 -36.10 -17.03
C GLY A 147 -7.40 -37.00 -17.26
N LEU A 148 -7.29 -38.21 -16.72
CA LEU A 148 -8.22 -39.11 -16.05
C LEU A 148 -7.68 -39.52 -14.67
#